data_AF-A0A7J3XZZ3-F1
#
_entry.id   AF-A0A7J3XZZ3-F1
#
_cell.length_a   1.000
_cell.length_b   1.000
_cell.length_c   1.000
_cell.angle_alpha   90.00
_cell.angle_beta   90.00
_cell.angle_gamma   90.00
#
_symmetry.space_group_name_H-M   'P 1'
#
loop_
_entity.id
_entity.type
_entity.pdbx_description
1 polymer ?
#
loop_
_entity_poly.entity_id
_entity_poly.type
_entity_poly.pdbx_seq_one_letter_code
_entity_poly.pdbx_strand_id
1 'polypeptide(L)'
;MSSSITITLLPEYMLGRYFQLAALSLYLSSNPGKLRSIYGTLDKGVELTDKELVELVEAARDLLLRKYGLEEYKPCELLNAMRRDSPKAYYPNDRKVFSNLLYTSFNIESCPSQKDEKAGISYPEIAVSFIEEVLSRNGAISTETVDGRPALFGSFIFSEDKLRGLAGRAKHDKASLAVGMIGVMVSYAGKLRVGPQDFMELFIVPDGSLDSLRYPHLMYGVLFGEGIDSWRRLASSIVDLPNTSIERALLMASSIKLSTAGDLDLKQITDSWLPEKYILLRVKPEKRPNISGSNTLTSKFIASRSDISIVKALGGLVKTVRASKTAVQEKLSPVVGECVNYITEAYFTGNKTLLAECARLITPLYQDEDLPDEVRSEIARFLEVLSHGLD
;
A
#
# COMPACT_ATOMS: atom_id res chain seq x y z
N MET A 1 -12.92 -33.90 14.26
CA MET A 1 -11.51 -33.60 13.95
C MET A 1 -11.49 -32.24 13.29
N SER A 2 -10.67 -31.30 13.76
CA SER A 2 -10.49 -30.02 13.05
C SER A 2 -9.73 -30.32 11.77
N SER A 3 -10.28 -29.96 10.61
CA SER A 3 -9.52 -29.93 9.37
C SER A 3 -8.46 -28.82 9.46
N SER A 4 -7.35 -29.01 8.75
CA SER A 4 -6.35 -27.99 8.52
C SER A 4 -5.98 -27.94 7.04
N ILE A 5 -5.60 -26.76 6.59
CA ILE A 5 -5.07 -26.49 5.25
C ILE A 5 -3.66 -25.93 5.38
N THR A 6 -2.78 -26.31 4.45
CA THR A 6 -1.43 -25.75 4.38
C THR A 6 -1.38 -24.69 3.28
N ILE A 7 -1.19 -23.44 3.68
CA ILE A 7 -0.92 -22.33 2.76
C ILE A 7 0.54 -22.42 2.32
N THR A 8 0.76 -22.88 1.09
CA THR A 8 2.10 -23.01 0.51
C THR A 8 2.56 -21.66 -0.02
N LEU A 9 3.65 -21.14 0.55
CA LEU A 9 4.22 -19.88 0.10
C LEU A 9 4.93 -20.05 -1.24
N LEU A 10 4.79 -19.04 -2.09
CA LEU A 10 5.61 -18.91 -3.27
C LEU A 10 7.08 -18.66 -2.90
N PRO A 11 8.02 -18.94 -3.82
CA PRO A 11 9.44 -18.68 -3.60
C PRO A 11 9.74 -17.21 -3.28
N GLU A 12 10.78 -16.96 -2.48
CA GLU A 12 11.17 -15.62 -2.00
C GLU A 12 11.46 -14.60 -3.09
N TYR A 13 11.91 -15.05 -4.25
CA TYR A 13 12.17 -14.16 -5.37
C TYR A 13 10.90 -13.71 -6.11
N MET A 14 9.73 -14.30 -5.81
CA MET A 14 8.46 -14.01 -6.47
C MET A 14 7.61 -13.03 -5.68
N LEU A 15 7.07 -12.04 -6.36
CA LEU A 15 6.16 -11.04 -5.80
C LEU A 15 4.92 -11.66 -5.15
N GLY A 16 4.44 -12.78 -5.67
CA GLY A 16 3.31 -13.50 -5.08
C GLY A 16 3.52 -13.92 -3.62
N ARG A 17 4.76 -14.22 -3.19
CA ARG A 17 5.05 -14.54 -1.78
C ARG A 17 4.71 -13.37 -0.87
N TYR A 18 5.09 -12.17 -1.28
CA TYR A 18 4.90 -10.98 -0.47
C TYR A 18 3.44 -10.58 -0.36
N PHE A 19 2.62 -10.87 -1.37
CA PHE A 19 1.17 -10.78 -1.23
C PHE A 19 0.62 -11.82 -0.26
N GLN A 20 1.06 -13.08 -0.33
CA GLN A 20 0.65 -14.10 0.65
C GLN A 20 1.02 -13.67 2.08
N LEU A 21 2.21 -13.11 2.28
CA LEU A 21 2.64 -12.56 3.57
C LEU A 21 1.78 -11.37 4.01
N ALA A 22 1.40 -10.47 3.10
CA ALA A 22 0.51 -9.36 3.42
C ALA A 22 -0.84 -9.85 3.97
N ALA A 23 -1.44 -10.89 3.37
CA ALA A 23 -2.68 -11.47 3.88
C ALA A 23 -2.47 -12.23 5.20
N LEU A 24 -1.48 -13.12 5.27
CA LEU A 24 -1.19 -13.92 6.46
C LEU A 24 -0.86 -13.05 7.67
N SER A 25 -0.17 -11.92 7.46
CA SER A 25 0.17 -10.99 8.54
C SER A 25 -1.05 -10.50 9.31
N LEU A 26 -2.20 -10.34 8.65
CA LEU A 26 -3.43 -9.86 9.29
C LEU A 26 -3.88 -10.81 10.40
N TYR A 27 -3.84 -12.11 10.14
CA TYR A 27 -4.08 -13.14 11.15
C TYR A 27 -2.95 -13.23 12.19
N LEU A 28 -1.70 -13.25 11.74
CA LEU A 28 -0.57 -13.44 12.66
C LEU A 28 -0.42 -12.31 13.68
N SER A 29 -0.89 -11.10 13.34
CA SER A 29 -0.90 -9.95 14.23
C SER A 29 -1.80 -10.14 15.46
N SER A 30 -2.90 -10.89 15.34
CA SER A 30 -3.80 -11.20 16.44
C SER A 30 -3.38 -12.46 17.22
N ASN A 31 -2.43 -13.25 16.71
CA ASN A 31 -1.89 -14.45 17.36
C ASN A 31 -0.35 -14.47 17.43
N PRO A 32 0.27 -13.69 18.34
CA PRO A 32 1.73 -13.56 18.44
C PRO A 32 2.47 -14.88 18.75
N GLY A 33 1.81 -15.82 19.42
CA GLY A 33 2.36 -17.14 19.71
C GLY A 33 2.55 -17.96 18.44
N LYS A 34 1.54 -17.95 17.55
CA LYS A 34 1.59 -18.65 16.27
C LYS A 34 2.54 -17.99 15.27
N LEU A 35 2.67 -16.67 15.30
CA LEU A 35 3.67 -15.93 14.52
C LEU A 35 5.09 -16.46 14.79
N ARG A 36 5.47 -16.64 16.07
CA ARG A 36 6.79 -17.18 16.44
C ARG A 36 7.01 -18.62 15.99
N SER A 37 5.98 -19.47 16.06
CA SER A 37 6.09 -20.87 15.63
C SER A 37 6.21 -21.02 14.12
N ILE A 38 5.57 -20.14 13.34
CA ILE A 38 5.57 -20.20 11.87
C ILE A 38 6.81 -19.54 11.27
N TYR A 39 7.35 -18.48 11.90
CA TYR A 39 8.45 -17.71 11.31
C TYR A 39 9.69 -18.55 10.98
N GLY A 40 10.01 -19.55 11.80
CA GLY A 40 11.11 -20.49 11.55
C GLY A 40 10.82 -21.59 10.52
N THR A 41 9.59 -21.67 10.01
CA THR A 41 9.11 -22.71 9.09
C THR A 41 8.34 -22.17 7.90
N LEU A 42 8.42 -20.87 7.60
CA LEU A 42 7.68 -20.23 6.48
C LEU A 42 7.90 -20.95 5.14
N ASP A 43 9.09 -21.54 4.94
CA ASP A 43 9.42 -22.28 3.72
C ASP A 43 8.72 -23.65 3.59
N LYS A 44 8.14 -24.15 4.67
CA LYS A 44 7.34 -25.40 4.69
C LYS A 44 5.85 -25.14 4.46
N GLY A 45 5.44 -23.88 4.34
CA GLY A 45 4.05 -23.47 4.31
C GLY A 45 3.48 -23.20 5.71
N VAL A 46 2.33 -22.55 5.73
CA VAL A 46 1.64 -22.14 6.96
C VAL A 46 0.40 -22.99 7.16
N GLU A 47 0.38 -23.81 8.21
CA GLU A 47 -0.78 -24.62 8.55
C GLU A 47 -1.82 -23.79 9.33
N LEU A 48 -3.02 -23.71 8.75
CA LEU A 48 -4.18 -23.04 9.32
C LEU A 48 -5.28 -24.07 9.53
N THR A 49 -5.82 -24.13 10.74
CA THR A 49 -7.10 -24.81 10.98
C THR A 49 -8.24 -24.04 10.30
N ASP A 50 -9.37 -24.70 10.08
CA ASP A 50 -10.56 -24.05 9.51
C ASP A 50 -10.94 -22.76 10.26
N LYS A 51 -10.84 -22.78 11.59
CA LYS A 51 -11.10 -21.61 12.43
C LYS A 51 -10.12 -20.47 12.15
N GLU A 52 -8.85 -20.77 12.03
CA GLU A 52 -7.82 -19.75 11.78
C GLU A 52 -7.90 -19.20 10.37
N LEU A 53 -8.37 -19.99 9.41
CA LEU A 53 -8.66 -19.51 8.07
C LEU A 53 -9.84 -18.53 8.07
N VAL A 54 -10.90 -18.81 8.86
CA VAL A 54 -12.00 -17.86 9.09
C VAL A 54 -11.47 -16.57 9.72
N GLU A 55 -10.67 -16.66 10.79
CA GLU A 55 -10.08 -15.49 11.45
C GLU A 55 -9.22 -14.65 10.48
N LEU A 56 -8.49 -15.28 9.56
CA LEU A 56 -7.72 -14.59 8.52
C LEU A 56 -8.62 -13.82 7.56
N VAL A 57 -9.67 -14.44 7.02
CA VAL A 57 -10.53 -13.77 6.02
C VAL A 57 -11.38 -12.68 6.67
N GLU A 58 -11.75 -12.81 7.94
CA GLU A 58 -12.42 -11.77 8.71
C GLU A 58 -11.51 -10.56 8.93
N ALA A 59 -10.26 -10.78 9.37
CA ALA A 59 -9.29 -9.70 9.53
C ALA A 59 -9.00 -8.99 8.19
N ALA A 60 -8.91 -9.74 7.10
CA ALA A 60 -8.77 -9.20 5.75
C ALA A 60 -9.97 -8.38 5.31
N ARG A 61 -11.19 -8.91 5.50
CA ARG A 61 -12.45 -8.22 5.22
C ARG A 61 -12.51 -6.90 5.96
N ASP A 62 -12.25 -6.90 7.26
CA ASP A 62 -12.37 -5.70 8.11
C ASP A 62 -11.38 -4.61 7.69
N LEU A 63 -10.14 -5.00 7.36
CA LEU A 63 -9.15 -4.06 6.82
C LEU A 63 -9.58 -3.51 5.45
N LEU A 64 -10.12 -4.36 4.57
CA LEU A 64 -10.60 -3.94 3.25
C LEU A 64 -11.80 -2.99 3.37
N LEU A 65 -12.75 -3.25 4.28
CA LEU A 65 -13.86 -2.33 4.55
C LEU A 65 -13.35 -0.95 4.96
N ARG A 66 -12.43 -0.89 5.94
CA ARG A 66 -11.80 0.37 6.36
C ARG A 66 -11.08 1.06 5.20
N LYS A 67 -10.29 0.31 4.43
CA LYS A 67 -9.53 0.82 3.28
C LYS A 67 -10.43 1.40 2.17
N TYR A 68 -11.63 0.88 2.00
CA TYR A 68 -12.59 1.34 1.01
C TYR A 68 -13.69 2.25 1.58
N GLY A 69 -13.60 2.61 2.88
CA GLY A 69 -14.55 3.51 3.54
C GLY A 69 -15.97 2.93 3.67
N LEU A 70 -16.07 1.62 3.88
CA LEU A 70 -17.34 0.91 4.04
C LEU A 70 -17.57 0.60 5.53
N GLU A 71 -18.76 0.92 6.04
CA GLU A 71 -19.12 0.72 7.45
C GLU A 71 -19.57 -0.73 7.74
N GLU A 72 -20.28 -1.34 6.80
CA GLU A 72 -20.83 -2.69 6.95
C GLU A 72 -20.34 -3.63 5.86
N TYR A 73 -20.23 -4.91 6.20
CA TYR A 73 -19.89 -5.92 5.22
C TYR A 73 -21.08 -6.28 4.34
N LYS A 74 -21.02 -5.83 3.08
CA LYS A 74 -21.88 -6.29 2.00
C LYS A 74 -21.01 -6.73 0.81
N PRO A 75 -21.01 -8.03 0.45
CA PRO A 75 -20.07 -8.57 -0.56
C PRO A 75 -20.07 -7.81 -1.89
N CYS A 76 -21.24 -7.44 -2.42
CA CYS A 76 -21.33 -6.68 -3.67
C CYS A 76 -20.83 -5.23 -3.54
N GLU A 77 -21.07 -4.56 -2.40
CA GLU A 77 -20.58 -3.19 -2.19
C GLU A 77 -19.04 -3.19 -2.08
N LEU A 78 -18.47 -4.14 -1.34
CA LEU A 78 -17.02 -4.31 -1.24
C LEU A 78 -16.41 -4.63 -2.61
N LEU A 79 -16.98 -5.60 -3.34
CA LEU A 79 -16.51 -5.97 -4.68
C LEU A 79 -16.52 -4.77 -5.63
N ASN A 80 -17.61 -3.99 -5.64
CA ASN A 80 -17.72 -2.82 -6.50
C ASN A 80 -16.75 -1.71 -6.11
N ALA A 81 -16.48 -1.51 -4.81
CA ALA A 81 -15.45 -0.58 -4.37
C ALA A 81 -14.06 -1.02 -4.84
N MET A 82 -13.72 -2.31 -4.68
CA MET A 82 -12.44 -2.88 -5.11
C MET A 82 -12.24 -2.85 -6.63
N ARG A 83 -13.31 -3.00 -7.43
CA ARG A 83 -13.26 -2.90 -8.90
C ARG A 83 -12.81 -1.52 -9.37
N ARG A 84 -13.16 -0.45 -8.65
CA ARG A 84 -12.74 0.93 -8.99
C ARG A 84 -11.22 1.10 -8.88
N ASP A 85 -10.61 0.39 -7.93
CA ASP A 85 -9.19 0.43 -7.63
C ASP A 85 -8.57 -0.96 -7.73
N SER A 86 -8.72 -1.60 -8.89
CA SER A 86 -8.12 -2.90 -9.18
C SER A 86 -6.81 -2.76 -9.96
N PRO A 87 -5.77 -3.56 -9.63
CA PRO A 87 -4.62 -3.77 -10.49
C PRO A 87 -5.04 -4.25 -11.88
N LYS A 88 -4.25 -3.93 -12.90
CA LYS A 88 -4.49 -4.39 -14.27
C LYS A 88 -4.34 -5.91 -14.36
N ALA A 89 -5.15 -6.54 -15.20
CA ALA A 89 -4.87 -7.90 -15.68
C ALA A 89 -3.75 -7.82 -16.73
N TYR A 90 -2.58 -8.40 -16.43
CA TYR A 90 -1.36 -8.17 -17.21
C TYR A 90 -1.29 -9.07 -18.44
N TYR A 91 -1.84 -10.29 -18.40
CA TYR A 91 -1.90 -11.21 -19.54
C TYR A 91 -3.32 -11.56 -20.01
N PRO A 92 -3.51 -11.82 -21.32
CA PRO A 92 -4.73 -12.45 -21.82
C PRO A 92 -5.05 -13.79 -21.15
N ASN A 93 -4.01 -14.59 -20.83
CA ASN A 93 -4.15 -15.87 -20.14
C ASN A 93 -4.52 -15.73 -18.65
N ASP A 94 -4.34 -14.55 -18.04
CA ASP A 94 -4.76 -14.34 -16.64
C ASP A 94 -6.26 -14.59 -16.50
N ARG A 95 -7.08 -14.33 -17.54
CA ARG A 95 -8.52 -14.64 -17.51
C ARG A 95 -8.81 -16.11 -17.20
N LYS A 96 -8.10 -17.05 -17.85
CA LYS A 96 -8.28 -18.48 -17.61
C LYS A 96 -7.83 -18.87 -16.20
N VAL A 97 -6.70 -18.30 -15.75
CA VAL A 97 -6.20 -18.54 -14.39
C VAL A 97 -7.19 -18.01 -13.34
N PHE A 98 -7.71 -16.80 -13.55
CA PHE A 98 -8.69 -16.17 -12.68
C PHE A 98 -9.99 -16.97 -12.60
N SER A 99 -10.49 -17.48 -13.73
CA SER A 99 -11.64 -18.39 -13.73
C SER A 99 -11.41 -19.66 -12.91
N ASN A 100 -10.22 -20.26 -13.00
CA ASN A 100 -9.89 -21.48 -12.23
C ASN A 100 -9.77 -21.20 -10.72
N LEU A 101 -9.41 -19.96 -10.35
CA LEU A 101 -9.29 -19.53 -8.96
C LEU A 101 -10.63 -19.11 -8.35
N LEU A 102 -11.66 -18.90 -9.15
CA LEU A 102 -12.97 -18.47 -8.68
C LEU A 102 -13.63 -19.54 -7.81
N TYR A 103 -14.21 -19.11 -6.69
CA TYR A 103 -15.08 -19.94 -5.86
C TYR A 103 -16.55 -19.65 -6.17
N THR A 104 -17.42 -20.66 -6.00
CA THR A 104 -18.79 -20.62 -6.50
C THR A 104 -19.83 -20.33 -5.42
N SER A 105 -19.44 -20.28 -4.14
CA SER A 105 -20.40 -19.99 -3.05
C SER A 105 -20.97 -18.58 -3.11
N PHE A 106 -20.32 -17.68 -3.86
CA PHE A 106 -20.80 -16.33 -4.11
C PHE A 106 -21.05 -16.11 -5.61
N ASN A 107 -22.28 -15.75 -5.97
CA ASN A 107 -22.62 -15.44 -7.35
C ASN A 107 -22.17 -14.01 -7.71
N ILE A 108 -20.95 -13.87 -8.23
CA ILE A 108 -20.38 -12.58 -8.65
C ILE A 108 -21.21 -11.88 -9.73
N GLU A 109 -21.94 -12.63 -10.57
CA GLU A 109 -22.78 -12.05 -11.62
C GLU A 109 -23.97 -11.27 -11.06
N SER A 110 -24.37 -11.52 -9.81
CA SER A 110 -25.43 -10.76 -9.13
C SER A 110 -24.98 -9.38 -8.66
N CYS A 111 -23.68 -9.08 -8.72
CA CYS A 111 -23.12 -7.77 -8.39
C CYS A 111 -22.87 -6.95 -9.67
N PRO A 112 -23.82 -6.11 -10.11
CA PRO A 112 -23.70 -5.37 -11.36
C PRO A 112 -22.48 -4.46 -11.34
N SER A 113 -21.67 -4.55 -12.41
CA SER A 113 -20.65 -3.55 -12.75
C SER A 113 -21.35 -2.29 -13.22
N GLN A 114 -20.99 -1.12 -12.69
CA GLN A 114 -21.52 0.17 -13.15
C GLN A 114 -21.09 0.54 -14.58
N LYS A 115 -20.25 -0.26 -15.23
CA LYS A 115 -19.88 -0.12 -16.65
C LYS A 115 -20.48 -1.29 -17.44
N ASP A 116 -21.13 -0.99 -18.55
CA ASP A 116 -21.75 -1.91 -19.53
C ASP A 116 -20.79 -2.95 -20.16
N GLU A 117 -19.57 -3.10 -19.65
CA GLU A 117 -18.69 -4.20 -19.98
C GLU A 117 -18.97 -5.38 -19.05
N LYS A 118 -19.17 -6.57 -19.60
CA LYS A 118 -19.10 -7.82 -18.83
C LYS A 118 -17.79 -7.80 -18.05
N ALA A 119 -17.84 -7.52 -16.75
CA ALA A 119 -16.66 -7.47 -15.91
C ALA A 119 -15.99 -8.84 -15.93
N GLY A 120 -14.82 -8.92 -16.57
CA GLY A 120 -14.03 -10.15 -16.54
C GLY A 120 -13.58 -10.43 -15.10
N ILE A 121 -13.46 -11.71 -14.73
CA ILE A 121 -12.95 -12.12 -13.42
C ILE A 121 -11.52 -11.57 -13.26
N SER A 122 -11.27 -10.88 -12.16
CA SER A 122 -9.98 -10.27 -11.82
C SER A 122 -9.67 -10.43 -10.32
N TYR A 123 -8.68 -9.68 -9.80
CA TYR A 123 -8.24 -9.80 -8.40
C TYR A 123 -9.38 -9.60 -7.37
N PRO A 124 -10.25 -8.57 -7.49
CA PRO A 124 -11.38 -8.38 -6.58
C PRO A 124 -12.36 -9.54 -6.56
N GLU A 125 -12.73 -10.07 -7.73
CA GLU A 125 -13.67 -11.19 -7.83
C GLU A 125 -13.16 -12.42 -7.08
N ILE A 126 -11.87 -12.75 -7.24
CA ILE A 126 -11.28 -13.91 -6.56
C ILE A 126 -11.19 -13.65 -5.07
N ALA A 127 -10.72 -12.47 -4.64
CA ALA A 127 -10.60 -12.13 -3.23
C ALA A 127 -11.96 -12.21 -2.51
N VAL A 128 -13.01 -11.61 -3.08
CA VAL A 128 -14.36 -11.65 -2.48
C VAL A 128 -14.95 -13.05 -2.54
N SER A 129 -14.85 -13.78 -3.66
CA SER A 129 -15.37 -15.16 -3.72
C SER A 129 -14.68 -16.08 -2.72
N PHE A 130 -13.39 -15.89 -2.46
CA PHE A 130 -12.64 -16.66 -1.48
C PHE A 130 -13.06 -16.33 -0.04
N ILE A 131 -13.23 -15.04 0.29
CA ILE A 131 -13.78 -14.62 1.60
C ILE A 131 -15.14 -15.29 1.81
N GLU A 132 -16.03 -15.21 0.84
CA GLU A 132 -17.37 -15.78 0.94
C GLU A 132 -17.37 -17.31 1.02
N GLU A 133 -16.50 -17.99 0.27
CA GLU A 133 -16.36 -19.44 0.37
C GLU A 133 -15.92 -19.88 1.77
N VAL A 134 -14.90 -19.22 2.33
CA VAL A 134 -14.40 -19.54 3.68
C VAL A 134 -15.47 -19.28 4.73
N LEU A 135 -16.17 -18.14 4.66
CA LEU A 135 -17.21 -17.80 5.63
C LEU A 135 -18.43 -18.74 5.53
N SER A 136 -18.91 -19.02 4.32
CA SER A 136 -20.07 -19.91 4.09
C SER A 136 -19.82 -21.36 4.47
N ARG A 137 -18.57 -21.83 4.37
CA ARG A 137 -18.17 -23.21 4.73
C ARG A 137 -17.48 -23.31 6.07
N ASN A 138 -17.41 -22.22 6.84
CA ASN A 138 -16.72 -22.17 8.12
C ASN A 138 -15.28 -22.74 8.04
N GLY A 139 -14.54 -22.34 7.01
CA GLY A 139 -13.15 -22.73 6.76
C GLY A 139 -12.94 -24.00 5.92
N ALA A 140 -13.95 -24.86 5.76
CA ALA A 140 -13.82 -26.11 5.01
C ALA A 140 -13.86 -25.89 3.49
N ILE A 141 -12.71 -25.54 2.91
CA ILE A 141 -12.57 -25.20 1.48
C ILE A 141 -11.79 -26.24 0.66
N SER A 142 -11.91 -26.17 -0.66
CA SER A 142 -11.18 -27.06 -1.58
C SER A 142 -9.67 -26.79 -1.56
N THR A 143 -8.89 -27.87 -1.50
CA THR A 143 -7.41 -27.88 -1.63
C THR A 143 -6.97 -28.29 -3.04
N GLU A 144 -7.83 -28.09 -4.04
CA GLU A 144 -7.52 -28.41 -5.41
C GLU A 144 -6.31 -27.61 -5.90
N THR A 145 -5.44 -28.27 -6.65
CA THR A 145 -4.35 -27.59 -7.33
C THR A 145 -4.83 -27.00 -8.64
N VAL A 146 -4.44 -25.76 -8.94
CA VAL A 146 -4.72 -25.12 -10.22
C VAL A 146 -3.47 -25.04 -11.09
N ASP A 147 -3.70 -25.13 -12.40
CA ASP A 147 -2.64 -24.92 -13.39
C ASP A 147 -2.43 -23.42 -13.63
N GLY A 148 -1.24 -22.94 -13.26
CA GLY A 148 -0.81 -21.56 -13.47
C GLY A 148 -1.12 -20.63 -12.30
N ARG A 149 -0.64 -19.40 -12.42
CA ARG A 149 -0.80 -18.32 -11.45
C ARG A 149 -0.89 -16.99 -12.20
N PRO A 150 -1.54 -15.95 -11.63
CA PRO A 150 -1.58 -14.66 -12.30
C PRO A 150 -0.19 -14.07 -12.51
N ALA A 151 -0.04 -13.30 -13.58
CA ALA A 151 1.24 -12.72 -13.99
C ALA A 151 2.00 -12.04 -12.84
N LEU A 152 1.28 -11.23 -12.06
CA LEU A 152 1.83 -10.41 -10.98
C LEU A 152 2.49 -11.28 -9.90
N PHE A 153 1.98 -12.49 -9.67
CA PHE A 153 2.56 -13.42 -8.68
C PHE A 153 3.91 -13.95 -9.16
N GLY A 154 4.10 -14.07 -10.47
CA GLY A 154 5.33 -14.57 -11.08
C GLY A 154 6.40 -13.50 -11.32
N SER A 155 6.13 -12.23 -11.02
CA SER A 155 7.11 -11.14 -11.17
C SER A 155 8.23 -11.26 -10.14
N PHE A 156 9.45 -10.92 -10.56
CA PHE A 156 10.65 -11.03 -9.74
C PHE A 156 10.94 -9.72 -9.02
N ILE A 157 11.14 -9.75 -7.70
CA ILE A 157 11.48 -8.54 -6.91
C ILE A 157 12.97 -8.17 -7.00
N PHE A 158 13.83 -9.13 -7.33
CA PHE A 158 15.29 -8.93 -7.44
C PHE A 158 15.81 -9.47 -8.79
N SER A 159 16.44 -8.59 -9.59
CA SER A 159 17.00 -8.73 -10.95
C SER A 159 16.56 -9.92 -11.83
N GLU A 160 15.97 -9.61 -12.99
CA GLU A 160 15.52 -10.55 -14.03
C GLU A 160 16.58 -11.54 -14.55
N ASP A 161 17.87 -11.21 -14.46
CA ASP A 161 18.92 -11.93 -15.20
C ASP A 161 19.32 -13.27 -14.59
N LYS A 162 19.02 -13.53 -13.32
CA LYS A 162 19.43 -14.78 -12.64
C LYS A 162 18.37 -15.90 -12.65
N LEU A 163 17.13 -15.64 -13.09
CA LEU A 163 16.00 -16.55 -12.82
C LEU A 163 15.23 -17.04 -14.05
N ARG A 164 15.70 -16.71 -15.26
CA ARG A 164 15.07 -17.10 -16.55
C ARG A 164 14.92 -18.61 -16.77
N GLY A 165 15.48 -19.47 -15.90
CA GLY A 165 15.34 -20.93 -15.94
C GLY A 165 14.44 -21.57 -14.86
N LEU A 166 13.94 -20.81 -13.88
CA LEU A 166 13.23 -21.36 -12.70
C LEU A 166 11.71 -21.17 -12.72
N ALA A 167 11.16 -20.60 -13.79
CA ALA A 167 9.72 -20.45 -13.98
C ALA A 167 9.08 -21.78 -14.44
N GLY A 168 9.23 -22.82 -13.64
CA GLY A 168 8.47 -24.06 -13.82
C GLY A 168 6.97 -23.78 -13.68
N ARG A 169 6.15 -24.49 -14.47
CA ARG A 169 4.70 -24.64 -14.29
C ARG A 169 4.41 -25.43 -13.01
N ALA A 170 4.81 -24.91 -11.86
CA ALA A 170 4.45 -25.49 -10.59
C ALA A 170 2.94 -25.37 -10.42
N LYS A 171 2.28 -26.50 -10.16
CA LYS A 171 0.90 -26.51 -9.68
C LYS A 171 0.90 -25.88 -8.30
N HIS A 172 -0.02 -24.95 -8.07
CA HIS A 172 -0.19 -24.32 -6.77
C HIS A 172 -1.57 -24.66 -6.23
N ASP A 173 -1.64 -24.82 -4.92
CA ASP A 173 -2.92 -24.97 -4.21
C ASP A 173 -3.78 -23.72 -4.40
N LYS A 174 -5.07 -23.92 -4.71
CA LYS A 174 -6.02 -22.85 -5.01
C LYS A 174 -6.16 -21.88 -3.85
N ALA A 175 -6.26 -22.39 -2.62
CA ALA A 175 -6.38 -21.55 -1.42
C ALA A 175 -5.13 -20.70 -1.20
N SER A 176 -3.94 -21.26 -1.43
CA SER A 176 -2.66 -20.56 -1.30
C SER A 176 -2.54 -19.37 -2.26
N LEU A 177 -3.02 -19.51 -3.50
CA LEU A 177 -3.11 -18.40 -4.44
C LEU A 177 -4.21 -17.41 -4.08
N ALA A 178 -5.36 -17.88 -3.58
CA ALA A 178 -6.48 -17.03 -3.16
C ALA A 178 -6.13 -16.15 -1.94
N VAL A 179 -5.38 -16.68 -0.97
CA VAL A 179 -4.77 -15.90 0.12
C VAL A 179 -3.87 -14.81 -0.45
N GLY A 180 -3.07 -15.13 -1.47
CA GLY A 180 -2.31 -14.12 -2.20
C GLY A 180 -3.19 -13.06 -2.87
N MET A 181 -4.39 -13.38 -3.37
CA MET A 181 -5.30 -12.40 -3.98
C MET A 181 -5.82 -11.41 -2.96
N ILE A 182 -6.18 -11.87 -1.76
CA ILE A 182 -6.46 -10.99 -0.63
C ILE A 182 -5.26 -10.06 -0.38
N GLY A 183 -4.06 -10.63 -0.36
CA GLY A 183 -2.81 -9.90 -0.16
C GLY A 183 -2.54 -8.81 -1.21
N VAL A 184 -2.84 -9.08 -2.48
CA VAL A 184 -2.81 -8.09 -3.55
C VAL A 184 -3.71 -6.92 -3.20
N MET A 185 -4.96 -7.20 -2.82
CA MET A 185 -5.94 -6.16 -2.55
C MET A 185 -5.64 -5.37 -1.27
N VAL A 186 -5.02 -6.00 -0.26
CA VAL A 186 -4.55 -5.34 0.96
C VAL A 186 -3.36 -4.42 0.66
N SER A 187 -2.37 -4.91 -0.09
CA SER A 187 -1.12 -4.19 -0.38
C SER A 187 -1.25 -3.11 -1.47
N TYR A 188 -2.24 -3.21 -2.36
CA TYR A 188 -2.38 -2.29 -3.49
C TYR A 188 -2.67 -0.84 -3.03
N ALA A 189 -1.81 0.09 -3.41
CA ALA A 189 -1.90 1.50 -3.00
C ALA A 189 -2.43 2.42 -4.12
N GLY A 190 -2.83 1.85 -5.26
CA GLY A 190 -3.47 2.57 -6.36
C GLY A 190 -2.57 2.81 -7.57
N LYS A 191 -3.08 3.62 -8.51
CA LYS A 191 -2.35 4.05 -9.73
C LYS A 191 -1.88 5.48 -9.58
N LEU A 192 -0.60 5.71 -9.86
CA LEU A 192 -0.02 7.04 -9.91
C LEU A 192 0.29 7.41 -11.35
N ARG A 193 -0.19 8.57 -11.79
CA ARG A 193 0.15 9.12 -13.11
C ARG A 193 1.54 9.74 -13.03
N VAL A 194 2.40 9.37 -13.98
CA VAL A 194 3.79 9.84 -14.08
C VAL A 194 4.00 10.36 -15.49
N GLY A 195 3.31 11.46 -15.81
CA GLY A 195 3.34 12.10 -17.12
C GLY A 195 2.01 12.00 -17.91
N PRO A 196 2.01 12.46 -19.18
CA PRO A 196 0.78 12.63 -19.94
C PRO A 196 0.01 11.33 -20.22
N GLN A 197 0.71 10.20 -20.39
CA GLN A 197 0.08 8.91 -20.72
C GLN A 197 0.58 7.72 -19.89
N ASP A 198 1.56 7.95 -19.01
CA ASP A 198 2.17 6.89 -18.22
C ASP A 198 1.56 6.82 -16.82
N PHE A 199 1.31 5.60 -16.37
CA PHE A 199 0.83 5.32 -15.02
C PHE A 199 1.60 4.13 -14.43
N MET A 200 1.79 4.16 -13.12
CA MET A 200 2.44 3.11 -12.35
C MET A 200 1.47 2.58 -11.32
N GLU A 201 1.45 1.26 -11.13
CA GLU A 201 0.74 0.61 -10.04
C GLU A 201 1.64 0.54 -8.82
N LEU A 202 1.10 0.92 -7.67
CA LEU A 202 1.84 1.00 -6.40
C LEU A 202 1.38 -0.12 -5.47
N PHE A 203 2.33 -0.81 -4.85
CA PHE A 203 2.05 -1.83 -3.84
C PHE A 203 2.95 -1.61 -2.63
N ILE A 204 2.39 -1.69 -1.42
CA ILE A 204 3.15 -1.65 -0.17
C ILE A 204 3.09 -3.05 0.43
N VAL A 205 4.19 -3.79 0.39
CA VAL A 205 4.26 -5.19 0.83
C VAL A 205 5.17 -5.34 2.04
N PRO A 206 4.89 -6.27 2.97
CA PRO A 206 5.81 -6.55 4.08
C PRO A 206 7.14 -7.08 3.53
N ASP A 207 8.26 -6.81 4.19
CA ASP A 207 9.56 -7.39 3.84
C ASP A 207 9.69 -8.87 4.27
N GLY A 208 8.75 -9.35 5.09
CA GLY A 208 8.70 -10.70 5.65
C GLY A 208 9.36 -10.83 7.01
N SER A 209 9.89 -9.74 7.58
CA SER A 209 10.40 -9.69 8.95
C SER A 209 9.30 -9.85 10.00
N LEU A 210 9.66 -10.30 11.20
CA LEU A 210 8.72 -10.50 12.30
C LEU A 210 7.86 -9.25 12.57
N ASP A 211 8.48 -8.06 12.55
CA ASP A 211 7.80 -6.80 12.82
C ASP A 211 6.78 -6.44 11.72
N SER A 212 7.12 -6.66 10.44
CA SER A 212 6.19 -6.47 9.31
C SER A 212 4.97 -7.40 9.38
N LEU A 213 5.12 -8.57 9.99
CA LEU A 213 4.05 -9.55 10.16
C LEU A 213 3.24 -9.31 11.44
N ARG A 214 3.82 -8.64 12.43
CA ARG A 214 3.20 -8.38 13.74
C ARG A 214 2.31 -7.15 13.74
N TYR A 215 2.67 -6.11 12.99
CA TYR A 215 1.97 -4.82 13.03
C TYR A 215 1.36 -4.34 11.68
N PRO A 216 0.78 -5.22 10.85
CA PRO A 216 0.18 -4.80 9.57
C PRO A 216 -1.04 -3.89 9.73
N HIS A 217 -1.77 -4.00 10.85
CA HIS A 217 -2.90 -3.13 11.15
C HIS A 217 -2.45 -1.68 11.41
N LEU A 218 -1.27 -1.46 12.00
CA LEU A 218 -0.71 -0.11 12.16
C LEU A 218 -0.28 0.43 10.80
N MET A 219 0.41 -0.37 10.00
CA MET A 219 0.90 0.10 8.71
C MET A 219 -0.24 0.39 7.72
N TYR A 220 -1.04 -0.62 7.38
CA TYR A 220 -2.12 -0.47 6.41
C TYR A 220 -3.29 0.33 6.97
N GLY A 221 -3.61 0.17 8.25
CA GLY A 221 -4.72 0.89 8.89
C GLY A 221 -4.47 2.39 9.00
N VAL A 222 -3.22 2.83 9.20
CA VAL A 222 -2.88 4.25 9.20
C VAL A 222 -2.80 4.80 7.77
N LEU A 223 -2.08 4.11 6.87
CA LEU A 223 -1.90 4.59 5.49
C LEU A 223 -3.24 4.72 4.72
N PHE A 224 -4.16 3.79 4.96
CA PHE A 224 -5.46 3.74 4.28
C PHE A 224 -6.65 4.10 5.18
N GLY A 225 -6.39 4.66 6.36
CA GLY A 225 -7.43 4.91 7.37
C GLY A 225 -8.53 5.88 6.93
N GLU A 226 -8.22 6.77 5.98
CA GLU A 226 -9.17 7.73 5.36
C GLU A 226 -9.57 7.28 3.94
N GLY A 227 -9.41 5.99 3.63
CA GLY A 227 -9.62 5.43 2.32
C GLY A 227 -8.33 5.37 1.46
N ILE A 228 -8.30 4.41 0.53
CA ILE A 228 -7.18 4.16 -0.39
C ILE A 228 -6.76 5.40 -1.19
N ASP A 229 -7.72 6.25 -1.55
CA ASP A 229 -7.52 7.47 -2.31
C ASP A 229 -6.70 8.52 -1.57
N SER A 230 -6.75 8.54 -0.24
CA SER A 230 -6.21 9.62 0.57
C SER A 230 -4.67 9.68 0.47
N TRP A 231 -4.01 8.54 0.58
CA TRP A 231 -2.56 8.45 0.38
C TRP A 231 -2.17 8.71 -1.08
N ARG A 232 -2.90 8.12 -2.05
CA ARG A 232 -2.63 8.28 -3.49
C ARG A 232 -2.71 9.74 -3.95
N ARG A 233 -3.74 10.48 -3.52
CA ARG A 233 -3.91 11.90 -3.88
C ARG A 233 -2.78 12.77 -3.32
N LEU A 234 -2.33 12.47 -2.09
CA LEU A 234 -1.19 13.15 -1.51
C LEU A 234 0.10 12.87 -2.29
N ALA A 235 0.36 11.60 -2.62
CA ALA A 235 1.50 11.24 -3.46
C ALA A 235 1.47 11.95 -4.81
N SER A 236 0.33 11.95 -5.52
CA SER A 236 0.17 12.68 -6.79
C SER A 236 0.44 14.18 -6.62
N SER A 237 -0.11 14.77 -5.56
CA SER A 237 0.05 16.20 -5.28
C SER A 237 1.51 16.60 -5.11
N ILE A 238 2.34 15.72 -4.55
CA ILE A 238 3.78 15.94 -4.35
C ILE A 238 4.57 15.62 -5.62
N VAL A 239 4.23 14.53 -6.34
CA VAL A 239 4.86 14.20 -7.64
C VAL A 239 4.68 15.31 -8.66
N ASP A 240 3.52 15.95 -8.68
CA ASP A 240 3.20 17.03 -9.61
C ASP A 240 3.93 18.35 -9.25
N LEU A 241 4.73 18.40 -8.16
CA LEU A 241 5.54 19.56 -7.83
C LEU A 241 6.81 19.56 -8.69
N PRO A 242 7.24 20.73 -9.22
CA PRO A 242 8.50 20.83 -9.94
C PRO A 242 9.68 20.28 -9.12
N ASN A 243 10.65 19.70 -9.82
CA ASN A 243 11.91 19.18 -9.27
C ASN A 243 11.76 18.08 -8.20
N THR A 244 10.57 17.51 -8.01
CA THR A 244 10.35 16.46 -7.01
C THR A 244 10.38 15.08 -7.66
N SER A 245 11.34 14.24 -7.28
CA SER A 245 11.38 12.84 -7.74
C SER A 245 10.20 12.05 -7.20
N ILE A 246 9.73 11.05 -7.97
CA ILE A 246 8.67 10.12 -7.54
C ILE A 246 9.04 9.43 -6.23
N GLU A 247 10.31 9.07 -6.05
CA GLU A 247 10.82 8.42 -4.86
C GLU A 247 10.62 9.28 -3.60
N ARG A 248 11.03 10.55 -3.66
CA ARG A 248 10.85 11.52 -2.56
C ARG A 248 9.37 11.77 -2.30
N ALA A 249 8.56 11.90 -3.35
CA ALA A 249 7.12 12.12 -3.20
C ALA A 249 6.42 10.96 -2.47
N LEU A 250 6.76 9.72 -2.80
CA LEU A 250 6.17 8.54 -2.19
C LEU A 250 6.62 8.36 -0.73
N LEU A 251 7.89 8.62 -0.43
CA LEU A 251 8.40 8.62 0.95
C LEU A 251 7.70 9.68 1.79
N MET A 252 7.57 10.89 1.25
CA MET A 252 6.95 12.01 1.95
C MET A 252 5.45 11.78 2.17
N ALA A 253 4.72 11.30 1.16
CA ALA A 253 3.30 10.99 1.30
C ALA A 253 3.02 9.94 2.39
N SER A 254 3.83 8.88 2.42
CA SER A 254 3.75 7.86 3.48
C SER A 254 4.08 8.45 4.86
N SER A 255 5.14 9.25 4.96
CA SER A 255 5.54 9.88 6.22
C SER A 255 4.48 10.82 6.77
N ILE A 256 3.89 11.65 5.91
CA ILE A 256 2.78 12.53 6.27
C ILE A 256 1.59 11.71 6.77
N LYS A 257 1.21 10.62 6.09
CA LYS A 257 0.11 9.76 6.56
C LYS A 257 0.42 9.05 7.87
N LEU A 258 1.62 8.52 8.02
CA LEU A 258 2.01 7.87 9.27
C LEU A 258 2.03 8.85 10.45
N SER A 259 2.40 10.12 10.19
CA SER A 259 2.41 11.16 11.21
C SER A 259 1.03 11.43 11.83
N THR A 260 -0.07 11.10 11.14
CA THR A 260 -1.44 11.31 11.64
C THR A 260 -1.93 10.21 12.55
N ALA A 261 -1.14 9.15 12.78
CA ALA A 261 -1.47 8.13 13.77
C ALA A 261 -1.58 8.74 15.18
N GLY A 262 -2.35 8.09 16.06
CA GLY A 262 -2.43 8.49 17.47
C GLY A 262 -1.10 8.22 18.19
N ASP A 263 -0.85 8.92 19.31
CA ASP A 263 0.44 8.86 20.03
C ASP A 263 0.89 7.44 20.39
N LEU A 264 -0.04 6.57 20.81
CA LEU A 264 0.25 5.16 21.13
C LEU A 264 0.69 4.38 19.89
N ASP A 265 0.00 4.58 18.77
CA ASP A 265 0.31 3.92 17.50
C ASP A 265 1.64 4.43 16.95
N LEU A 266 1.86 5.75 16.99
CA LEU A 266 3.13 6.38 16.60
C LEU A 266 4.31 5.77 17.36
N LYS A 267 4.18 5.64 18.69
CA LYS A 267 5.22 5.03 19.51
C LYS A 267 5.50 3.59 19.08
N GLN A 268 4.47 2.79 18.82
CA GLN A 268 4.68 1.41 18.36
C GLN A 268 5.33 1.33 16.97
N ILE A 269 4.91 2.21 16.06
CA ILE A 269 5.47 2.34 14.70
C ILE A 269 6.97 2.69 14.78
N THR A 270 7.35 3.67 15.61
CA THR A 270 8.73 4.12 15.73
C THR A 270 9.61 3.14 16.51
N ASP A 271 9.14 2.59 17.65
CA ASP A 271 9.89 1.63 18.47
C ASP A 271 10.23 0.35 17.66
N SER A 272 9.34 -0.05 16.74
CA SER A 272 9.53 -1.23 15.88
C SER A 272 10.23 -0.93 14.56
N TRP A 273 10.52 0.35 14.27
CA TRP A 273 11.05 0.81 12.98
C TRP A 273 10.19 0.28 11.84
N LEU A 274 8.86 0.31 12.06
CA LEU A 274 7.90 -0.43 11.26
C LEU A 274 7.92 -0.04 9.77
N PRO A 275 8.02 1.25 9.39
CA PRO A 275 8.06 1.64 7.99
C PRO A 275 9.22 0.99 7.22
N GLU A 276 10.39 0.87 7.85
CA GLU A 276 11.56 0.21 7.26
C GLU A 276 11.34 -1.27 6.93
N LYS A 277 10.30 -1.89 7.51
CA LYS A 277 9.91 -3.29 7.28
C LYS A 277 8.91 -3.48 6.14
N TYR A 278 8.62 -2.42 5.40
CA TYR A 278 7.75 -2.46 4.23
C TYR A 278 8.47 -1.94 2.99
N ILE A 279 8.18 -2.60 1.88
CA ILE A 279 8.71 -2.29 0.56
C ILE A 279 7.58 -1.67 -0.26
N LEU A 280 7.79 -0.45 -0.71
CA LEU A 280 6.95 0.18 -1.72
C LEU A 280 7.46 -0.22 -3.11
N LEU A 281 6.64 -0.98 -3.83
CA LEU A 281 6.90 -1.46 -5.18
C LEU A 281 6.17 -0.61 -6.20
N ARG A 282 6.88 -0.29 -7.29
CA ARG A 282 6.34 0.41 -8.45
C ARG A 282 6.31 -0.54 -9.64
N VAL A 283 5.11 -0.89 -10.09
CA VAL A 283 4.90 -1.83 -11.20
C VAL A 283 4.40 -1.08 -12.41
N LYS A 284 5.12 -1.18 -13.53
CA LYS A 284 4.63 -0.64 -14.80
C LYS A 284 3.59 -1.61 -15.40
N PRO A 285 2.40 -1.10 -15.80
CA PRO A 285 1.32 -1.89 -16.37
C PRO A 285 1.54 -2.21 -17.86
N GLU A 286 2.69 -2.81 -18.16
CA GLU A 286 3.10 -3.31 -19.47
C GLU A 286 2.48 -4.70 -19.75
N LYS A 287 2.81 -5.31 -20.91
CA LYS A 287 2.36 -6.68 -21.25
C LYS A 287 2.87 -7.74 -20.25
N ARG A 288 3.93 -7.43 -19.50
CA ARG A 288 4.41 -8.20 -18.34
C ARG A 288 4.50 -7.24 -17.15
N PRO A 289 4.15 -7.65 -15.92
CA PRO A 289 4.34 -6.78 -14.76
C PRO A 289 5.84 -6.58 -14.54
N ASN A 290 6.31 -5.36 -14.80
CA ASN A 290 7.70 -4.95 -14.67
C ASN A 290 7.87 -4.12 -13.40
N ILE A 291 8.69 -4.60 -12.46
CA ILE A 291 9.01 -3.87 -11.23
C ILE A 291 10.04 -2.80 -11.59
N SER A 292 9.53 -1.60 -11.86
CA SER A 292 10.30 -0.43 -12.26
C SER A 292 11.07 0.25 -11.13
N GLY A 293 10.81 -0.13 -9.88
CA GLY A 293 11.61 0.30 -8.74
C GLY A 293 11.00 -0.14 -7.41
N SER A 294 11.85 -0.15 -6.38
CA SER A 294 11.47 -0.43 -5.00
C SER A 294 12.07 0.63 -4.07
N ASN A 295 11.27 1.06 -3.10
CA ASN A 295 11.70 2.01 -2.08
C ASN A 295 11.35 1.42 -0.71
N THR A 296 12.31 1.45 0.22
CA THR A 296 12.03 1.17 1.63
C THR A 296 11.43 2.43 2.25
N LEU A 297 10.30 2.29 2.94
CA LEU A 297 9.72 3.41 3.70
C LEU A 297 10.60 3.71 4.92
N THR A 298 10.41 4.85 5.58
CA THR A 298 11.25 5.21 6.74
C THR A 298 10.48 5.94 7.84
N SER A 299 10.85 5.63 9.08
CA SER A 299 10.39 6.28 10.30
C SER A 299 11.16 7.56 10.63
N LYS A 300 12.25 7.89 9.91
CA LYS A 300 13.06 9.09 10.16
C LYS A 300 12.23 10.38 10.23
N PHE A 301 11.21 10.50 9.39
CA PHE A 301 10.32 11.67 9.32
C PHE A 301 9.28 11.74 10.45
N ILE A 302 9.18 10.69 11.27
CA ILE A 302 8.24 10.59 12.39
C ILE A 302 8.96 10.20 13.69
N ALA A 303 10.28 10.37 13.74
CA ALA A 303 11.10 9.92 14.86
C ALA A 303 10.94 10.79 16.12
N SER A 304 10.61 12.08 15.95
CA SER A 304 10.35 13.01 17.05
C SER A 304 9.08 13.85 16.82
N ARG A 305 8.61 14.51 17.88
CA ARG A 305 7.47 15.45 17.79
C ARG A 305 7.74 16.62 16.84
N SER A 306 9.00 17.05 16.74
CA SER A 306 9.39 18.11 15.81
C SER A 306 9.27 17.62 14.37
N ASP A 307 9.81 16.42 14.08
CA ASP A 307 9.76 15.84 12.73
C ASP A 307 8.33 15.62 12.25
N ILE A 308 7.49 15.06 13.14
CA ILE A 308 6.06 14.88 12.91
C ILE A 308 5.38 16.21 12.58
N SER A 309 5.68 17.26 13.34
CA SER A 309 5.10 18.59 13.11
C SER A 309 5.53 19.13 11.74
N ILE A 310 6.82 19.01 11.39
CA ILE A 310 7.37 19.48 10.10
C ILE A 310 6.67 18.80 8.93
N VAL A 311 6.59 17.47 8.93
CA VAL A 311 5.95 16.76 7.80
C VAL A 311 4.44 17.01 7.75
N LYS A 312 3.75 17.12 8.90
CA LYS A 312 2.33 17.50 8.93
C LYS A 312 2.10 18.87 8.30
N ALA A 313 2.90 19.87 8.69
CA ALA A 313 2.77 21.23 8.18
C ALA A 313 3.13 21.30 6.68
N LEU A 314 4.13 20.53 6.22
CA LEU A 314 4.39 20.37 4.79
C LEU A 314 3.19 19.77 4.04
N GLY A 315 2.55 18.74 4.61
CA GLY A 315 1.34 18.14 4.04
C GLY A 315 0.17 19.12 3.93
N GLY A 316 -0.01 19.98 4.95
CA GLY A 316 -0.96 21.09 4.93
C GLY A 316 -0.66 22.07 3.80
N LEU A 317 0.59 22.53 3.70
CA LEU A 317 1.02 23.45 2.65
C LEU A 317 0.83 22.88 1.24
N VAL A 318 1.21 21.62 1.00
CA VAL A 318 0.99 20.94 -0.29
C VAL A 318 -0.49 20.93 -0.66
N LYS A 319 -1.37 20.60 0.30
CA LYS A 319 -2.82 20.58 0.08
C LYS A 319 -3.36 21.98 -0.26
N THR A 320 -2.92 23.00 0.48
CA THR A 320 -3.32 24.40 0.26
C THR A 320 -2.87 24.90 -1.10
N VAL A 321 -1.62 24.62 -1.51
CA VAL A 321 -1.13 24.95 -2.86
C VAL A 321 -2.00 24.29 -3.92
N ARG A 322 -2.29 22.98 -3.79
CA ARG A 322 -3.13 22.28 -4.78
C ARG A 322 -4.56 22.75 -4.87
N ALA A 323 -5.13 23.23 -3.76
CA ALA A 323 -6.48 23.81 -3.75
C ALA A 323 -6.51 25.25 -4.31
N SER A 324 -5.36 25.90 -4.47
CA SER A 324 -5.28 27.29 -4.90
C SER A 324 -5.52 27.47 -6.40
N LYS A 325 -5.79 28.72 -6.83
CA LYS A 325 -5.90 29.08 -8.26
C LYS A 325 -4.57 28.88 -8.99
N THR A 326 -4.62 28.68 -10.31
CA THR A 326 -3.45 28.40 -11.17
C THR A 326 -2.29 29.39 -10.95
N ALA A 327 -2.56 30.70 -10.90
CA ALA A 327 -1.52 31.71 -10.69
C ALA A 327 -0.76 31.54 -9.35
N VAL A 328 -1.47 31.13 -8.29
CA VAL A 328 -0.87 30.85 -6.98
C VAL A 328 -0.09 29.53 -7.04
N GLN A 329 -0.61 28.52 -7.73
CA GLN A 329 0.09 27.24 -7.93
C GLN A 329 1.40 27.42 -8.69
N GLU A 330 1.41 28.18 -9.77
CA GLU A 330 2.61 28.45 -10.59
C GLU A 330 3.71 29.13 -9.75
N LYS A 331 3.31 30.00 -8.82
CA LYS A 331 4.22 30.71 -7.91
C LYS A 331 4.77 29.81 -6.79
N LEU A 332 3.91 29.01 -6.15
CA LEU A 332 4.27 28.27 -4.95
C LEU A 332 4.81 26.86 -5.22
N SER A 333 4.35 26.19 -6.26
CA SER A 333 4.74 24.80 -6.52
C SER A 333 6.25 24.59 -6.65
N PRO A 334 7.01 25.44 -7.37
CA PRO A 334 8.47 25.29 -7.43
C PRO A 334 9.14 25.38 -6.06
N VAL A 335 8.69 26.33 -5.23
CA VAL A 335 9.26 26.56 -3.89
C VAL A 335 8.93 25.40 -2.96
N VAL A 336 7.68 24.92 -2.96
CA VAL A 336 7.28 23.77 -2.15
C VAL A 336 7.98 22.49 -2.61
N GLY A 337 8.19 22.31 -3.92
CA GLY A 337 8.98 21.21 -4.48
C GLY A 337 10.43 21.19 -3.97
N GLU A 338 11.10 22.35 -3.98
CA GLU A 338 12.44 22.47 -3.40
C GLU A 338 12.45 22.23 -1.89
N CYS A 339 11.42 22.67 -1.17
CA CYS A 339 11.29 22.34 0.25
C CYS A 339 11.14 20.84 0.52
N VAL A 340 10.35 20.12 -0.28
CA VAL A 340 10.27 18.64 -0.20
C VAL A 340 11.66 18.03 -0.37
N ASN A 341 12.45 18.54 -1.31
CA ASN A 341 13.81 18.09 -1.57
C ASN A 341 14.74 18.34 -0.36
N TYR A 342 14.80 19.58 0.13
CA TYR A 342 15.65 19.94 1.26
C TYR A 342 15.28 19.20 2.54
N ILE A 343 13.99 19.08 2.85
CA ILE A 343 13.52 18.36 4.03
C ILE A 343 13.93 16.89 3.92
N THR A 344 13.67 16.27 2.77
CA THR A 344 14.05 14.87 2.56
C THR A 344 15.56 14.66 2.76
N GLU A 345 16.37 15.54 2.16
CA GLU A 345 17.83 15.45 2.25
C GLU A 345 18.36 15.74 3.65
N ALA A 346 17.74 16.67 4.40
CA ALA A 346 18.06 16.93 5.80
C ALA A 346 17.94 15.66 6.65
N TYR A 347 16.85 14.90 6.52
CA TYR A 347 16.65 13.66 7.28
C TYR A 347 17.56 12.51 6.83
N PHE A 348 17.92 12.45 5.56
CA PHE A 348 18.84 11.42 5.08
C PHE A 348 20.29 11.68 5.48
N THR A 349 20.72 12.94 5.48
CA THR A 349 22.11 13.34 5.74
C THR A 349 22.37 13.78 7.19
N GLY A 350 21.32 14.10 7.94
CA GLY A 350 21.42 14.76 9.24
C GLY A 350 21.76 16.26 9.15
N ASN A 351 21.84 16.83 7.94
CA ASN A 351 22.20 18.22 7.76
C ASN A 351 21.00 19.17 7.97
N LYS A 352 20.85 19.67 9.21
CA LYS A 352 19.78 20.62 9.57
C LYS A 352 19.84 21.96 8.81
N THR A 353 20.97 22.36 8.20
CA THR A 353 21.04 23.62 7.43
C THR A 353 20.07 23.62 6.24
N LEU A 354 19.72 22.44 5.72
CA LEU A 354 18.77 22.30 4.63
C LEU A 354 17.33 22.67 5.05
N LEU A 355 16.97 22.49 6.32
CA LEU A 355 15.69 22.99 6.84
C LEU A 355 15.65 24.53 6.83
N ALA A 356 16.78 25.18 7.12
CA ALA A 356 16.91 26.63 7.04
C ALA A 356 16.86 27.13 5.58
N GLU A 357 17.41 26.37 4.62
CA GLU A 357 17.28 26.68 3.19
C GLU A 357 15.82 26.61 2.72
N CYS A 358 15.05 25.62 3.17
CA CYS A 358 13.61 25.58 2.91
C CYS A 358 12.89 26.81 3.51
N ALA A 359 13.17 27.14 4.77
CA ALA A 359 12.59 28.33 5.40
C ALA A 359 12.92 29.61 4.60
N ARG A 360 14.18 29.79 4.19
CA ARG A 360 14.65 30.94 3.40
C ARG A 360 13.91 31.08 2.07
N LEU A 361 13.57 29.97 1.40
CA LEU A 361 12.80 30.01 0.16
C LEU A 361 11.34 30.41 0.39
N ILE A 362 10.75 30.03 1.52
CA ILE A 362 9.33 30.26 1.80
C ILE A 362 9.06 31.61 2.47
N THR A 363 9.98 32.13 3.29
CA THR A 363 9.79 33.40 4.01
C THR A 363 9.35 34.57 3.11
N PRO A 364 9.94 34.80 1.92
CA PRO A 364 9.50 35.90 1.05
C PRO A 364 8.04 35.77 0.60
N LEU A 365 7.54 34.54 0.45
CA LEU A 365 6.16 34.28 0.03
C LEU A 365 5.13 34.66 1.09
N TYR A 366 5.50 34.61 2.38
CA TYR A 366 4.63 35.07 3.46
C TYR A 366 4.32 36.56 3.35
N GLN A 367 5.28 37.36 2.89
CA GLN A 367 5.18 38.81 2.75
C GLN A 367 4.53 39.25 1.44
N ASP A 368 4.08 38.29 0.63
CA ASP A 368 3.54 38.54 -0.69
C ASP A 368 2.06 38.93 -0.61
N GLU A 369 1.78 40.22 -0.86
CA GLU A 369 0.43 40.78 -0.72
C GLU A 369 -0.57 40.18 -1.74
N ASP A 370 -0.07 39.65 -2.86
CA ASP A 370 -0.90 39.04 -3.92
C ASP A 370 -1.37 37.62 -3.57
N LEU A 371 -0.84 37.00 -2.50
CA LEU A 371 -1.31 35.70 -2.03
C LEU A 371 -2.57 35.83 -1.18
N PRO A 372 -3.55 34.90 -1.31
CA PRO A 372 -4.69 34.84 -0.42
C PRO A 372 -4.29 34.68 1.06
N ASP A 373 -5.08 35.25 1.98
CA ASP A 373 -4.82 35.18 3.43
C ASP A 373 -4.69 33.74 3.94
N GLU A 374 -5.52 32.82 3.43
CA GLU A 374 -5.47 31.40 3.79
C GLU A 374 -4.12 30.77 3.44
N VAL A 375 -3.56 31.14 2.29
CA VAL A 375 -2.26 30.65 1.81
C VAL A 375 -1.13 31.24 2.65
N ARG A 376 -1.17 32.54 2.94
CA ARG A 376 -0.20 33.19 3.83
C ARG A 376 -0.23 32.62 5.24
N SER A 377 -1.42 32.31 5.77
CA SER A 377 -1.59 31.68 7.08
C SER A 377 -0.96 30.29 7.13
N GLU A 378 -1.16 29.47 6.09
CA GLU A 378 -0.53 28.15 6.01
C GLU A 378 1.00 28.24 5.89
N ILE A 379 1.50 29.19 5.11
CA ILE A 379 2.93 29.48 5.02
C ILE A 379 3.50 29.89 6.38
N ALA A 380 2.83 30.79 7.11
CA ALA A 380 3.27 31.23 8.43
C ALA A 380 3.36 30.05 9.42
N ARG A 381 2.33 29.20 9.44
CA ARG A 381 2.32 27.98 10.27
C ARG A 381 3.49 27.06 9.92
N PHE A 382 3.77 26.89 8.63
CA PHE A 382 4.88 26.04 8.20
C PHE A 382 6.25 26.61 8.63
N LEU A 383 6.44 27.93 8.52
CA LEU A 383 7.67 28.60 8.95
C LEU A 383 7.88 28.51 10.47
N GLU A 384 6.82 28.70 11.26
CA GLU A 384 6.85 28.55 12.71
C GLU A 384 7.35 27.15 13.10
N VAL A 385 6.75 26.12 12.50
CA VAL A 385 7.14 24.73 12.74
C VAL A 385 8.58 24.44 12.29
N LEU A 386 9.00 24.95 11.13
CA LEU A 386 10.38 24.78 10.66
C LEU A 386 11.40 25.43 11.61
N SER A 387 11.08 26.61 12.17
CA SER A 387 11.97 27.29 13.11
C SER A 387 12.19 26.48 14.39
N HIS A 388 11.15 25.84 14.93
CA HIS A 388 11.27 24.92 16.06
C HIS A 388 12.03 23.62 15.75
N GLY A 389 12.20 23.27 14.48
CA GLY A 389 13.05 22.14 14.06
C GLY A 389 14.54 22.45 13.99
N LEU A 390 14.89 23.73 13.93
CA LEU A 390 16.28 24.21 13.88
C LEU A 390 16.93 24.28 15.26
N ASP A 391 16.13 24.47 16.30
CA ASP A 391 16.51 24.27 17.70
C ASP A 391 16.84 22.79 17.98
#